data_AF-A0A0D3GTM1-F1
#
_entry.id   AF-A0A0D3GTM1-F1
#
_cell.length_a   1.000
_cell.length_b   1.000
_cell.length_c   1.000
_cell.angle_alpha   90.00
_cell.angle_beta   90.00
_cell.angle_gamma   90.00
#
_symmetry.space_group_name_H-M   'P 1'
#
loop_
_entity.id
_entity.type
_entity.pdbx_description
1 polymer ?
#
loop_
_entity_poly.entity_id
_entity_poly.type
_entity_poly.pdbx_seq_one_letter_code
_entity_poly.pdbx_strand_id
1 'polypeptide(L)'
;MAIRGIPSSREMTVDDFKNWLKQFDTDNDGRISRGELREAIRRRGGWFSGLKAGRAVRHADRDNSGFVDESEIENLVAFAQKTLGMKVTAW
;
A
#
# COMPACT_ATOMS: atom_id res chain seq x y z
N MET A 1 -33.22 7.70 3.71
CA MET A 1 -32.11 8.61 3.35
C MET A 1 -30.81 7.93 3.77
N ALA A 2 -30.17 7.19 2.86
CA ALA A 2 -28.85 6.63 3.14
C ALA A 2 -27.85 7.80 3.03
N ILE A 3 -27.38 8.31 4.17
CA ILE A 3 -26.14 9.06 4.19
C ILE A 3 -25.09 8.10 3.61
N ARG A 4 -24.62 8.37 2.39
CA ARG A 4 -23.44 7.70 1.81
C ARG A 4 -22.30 7.98 2.79
N GLY A 5 -22.13 7.05 3.72
CA GLY A 5 -21.14 7.15 4.78
C GLY A 5 -19.80 7.36 4.12
N ILE A 6 -19.20 8.51 4.39
CA ILE A 6 -17.77 8.68 4.19
C ILE A 6 -17.13 7.49 4.91
N PRO A 7 -16.38 6.60 4.21
CA PRO A 7 -15.82 5.41 4.84
C PRO A 7 -14.99 5.86 6.05
N SER A 8 -15.23 5.24 7.20
CA SER A 8 -14.61 5.57 8.47
C SER A 8 -13.12 5.18 8.47
N SER A 9 -12.31 5.95 7.72
CA SER A 9 -10.85 6.09 7.76
C SER A 9 -9.96 4.84 7.70
N ARG A 10 -10.46 3.59 7.67
CA ARG A 10 -9.61 2.39 7.81
C ARG A 10 -9.93 1.23 6.88
N GLU A 11 -11.07 1.20 6.20
CA GLU A 11 -11.47 0.09 5.33
C GLU A 11 -11.34 0.51 3.85
N MET A 12 -10.60 -0.27 3.05
CA MET A 12 -10.45 -0.07 1.60
C MET A 12 -10.46 -1.42 0.89
N THR A 13 -10.81 -1.45 -0.39
CA THR A 13 -10.74 -2.67 -1.18
C THR A 13 -9.33 -2.91 -1.73
N VAL A 14 -9.05 -4.11 -2.23
CA VAL A 14 -7.78 -4.36 -2.94
C VAL A 14 -7.65 -3.44 -4.16
N ASP A 15 -8.75 -3.20 -4.89
CA ASP A 15 -8.77 -2.24 -6.00
C ASP A 15 -8.49 -0.80 -5.56
N ASP A 16 -9.07 -0.35 -4.45
CA ASP A 16 -8.76 0.97 -3.89
C ASP A 16 -7.29 1.07 -3.48
N PHE A 17 -6.74 -0.01 -2.90
CA PHE A 17 -5.33 -0.06 -2.53
C PHE A 17 -4.43 -0.02 -3.77
N LYS A 18 -4.76 -0.78 -4.82
CA LYS A 18 -4.07 -0.74 -6.11
C LYS A 18 -4.13 0.65 -6.74
N ASN A 19 -5.31 1.27 -6.78
CA ASN A 19 -5.49 2.61 -7.34
C ASN A 19 -4.79 3.69 -6.51
N TRP A 20 -4.73 3.51 -5.18
CA TRP A 20 -3.94 4.35 -4.32
C TRP A 20 -2.45 4.19 -4.61
N LEU A 21 -1.92 2.96 -4.73
CA LEU A 21 -0.53 2.70 -5.10
C LEU A 21 -0.17 3.29 -6.46
N LYS A 22 -1.03 3.16 -7.47
CA LYS A 22 -0.86 3.77 -8.79
C LYS A 22 -0.73 5.29 -8.77
N GLN A 23 -1.25 5.98 -7.77
CA GLN A 23 -1.04 7.43 -7.62
C GLN A 23 0.38 7.77 -7.14
N PHE A 24 1.14 6.79 -6.66
CA PHE A 24 2.54 6.95 -6.23
C PHE A 24 3.54 6.39 -7.22
N ASP A 25 3.10 5.46 -8.08
CA ASP A 25 3.81 5.02 -9.29
C ASP A 25 4.03 6.24 -10.21
N THR A 26 5.17 6.89 -10.04
CA THR A 26 5.47 8.17 -10.69
C THR A 26 6.06 7.93 -12.08
N ASP A 27 6.83 6.86 -12.23
CA ASP A 27 7.43 6.46 -13.50
C ASP A 27 6.50 5.58 -14.36
N ASN A 28 5.35 5.17 -13.81
CA ASN A 28 4.32 4.37 -14.50
C ASN A 28 4.88 3.06 -15.04
N ASP A 29 5.82 2.47 -14.30
CA ASP A 29 6.42 1.18 -14.67
C ASP A 29 5.54 -0.01 -14.27
N GLY A 30 4.42 0.25 -13.57
CA GLY A 30 3.47 -0.74 -13.09
C GLY A 30 3.95 -1.51 -11.85
N ARG A 31 5.04 -1.06 -11.24
CA ARG A 31 5.63 -1.59 -10.02
C ARG A 31 5.75 -0.45 -9.01
N ILE A 32 5.98 -0.80 -7.76
CA ILE A 32 6.17 0.20 -6.69
C ILE A 32 7.56 0.03 -6.11
N SER A 33 8.41 1.03 -6.34
CA SER A 33 9.72 1.08 -5.73
C SER A 33 9.65 1.39 -4.22
N ARG A 34 10.73 1.09 -3.50
CA ARG A 34 10.86 1.48 -2.08
C ARG A 34 10.72 3.00 -1.86
N GLY A 35 11.14 3.80 -2.83
CA GLY A 35 11.03 5.26 -2.77
C GLY A 35 9.58 5.72 -2.82
N GLU A 36 8.83 5.17 -3.78
CA GLU A 36 7.41 5.50 -4.00
C GLU A 36 6.55 5.00 -2.84
N LEU A 37 6.79 3.78 -2.36
CA LEU A 37 6.07 3.25 -1.20
C LEU A 37 6.33 4.07 0.07
N ARG A 38 7.56 4.56 0.25
CA ARG A 38 7.90 5.47 1.35
C ARG A 38 7.11 6.76 1.24
N GLU A 39 7.00 7.31 0.04
CA GLU A 39 6.23 8.52 -0.17
C GLU A 39 4.73 8.27 0.07
N ALA A 40 4.21 7.12 -0.35
CA ALA A 40 2.84 6.68 -0.08
C ALA A 40 2.53 6.62 1.42
N ILE A 41 3.38 5.96 2.20
CA ILE A 41 3.22 5.86 3.67
C ILE A 41 3.38 7.24 4.32
N ARG A 42 4.25 8.11 3.78
CA ARG A 42 4.43 9.47 4.28
C ARG A 42 3.20 10.35 4.02
N ARG A 43 2.63 10.33 2.80
CA ARG A 43 1.43 11.12 2.45
C ARG A 43 0.22 10.70 3.27
N ARG A 44 0.15 9.44 3.68
CA ARG A 44 -0.88 8.92 4.60
C ARG A 44 -0.68 9.35 6.06
N GLY A 45 0.37 10.11 6.38
CA GLY A 45 0.66 10.58 7.74
C GLY A 45 1.36 9.57 8.64
N GLY A 46 1.95 8.51 8.08
CA GLY A 46 2.66 7.49 8.87
C GLY A 46 4.00 7.99 9.43
N TRP A 47 4.15 8.01 10.75
CA TRP A 47 5.45 8.14 11.39
C TRP A 47 6.34 6.95 11.04
N PHE A 48 7.65 7.17 10.90
CA PHE A 48 8.64 6.18 10.46
C PHE A 48 8.39 5.61 9.06
N SER A 49 7.89 6.42 8.12
CA SER A 49 7.59 6.00 6.74
C SER A 49 8.76 5.28 6.05
N GLY A 50 10.01 5.70 6.26
CA GLY A 50 11.18 5.03 5.70
C GLY A 50 11.40 3.61 6.24
N LEU A 51 11.29 3.42 7.57
CA LEU A 51 11.42 2.09 8.19
C LEU A 51 10.26 1.18 7.81
N LYS A 52 9.03 1.72 7.78
CA LYS A 52 7.83 0.97 7.41
C LYS A 52 7.86 0.58 5.94
N ALA A 53 8.25 1.47 5.03
CA ALA A 53 8.42 1.15 3.61
C ALA A 53 9.51 0.10 3.40
N GLY A 54 10.67 0.24 4.06
CA GLY A 54 11.73 -0.75 3.95
C GLY A 54 11.32 -2.13 4.47
N ARG A 55 10.52 -2.19 5.54
CA ARG A 55 9.93 -3.45 6.03
C ARG A 55 8.83 -3.97 5.11
N ALA A 56 8.00 -3.09 4.55
CA ALA A 56 6.93 -3.44 3.64
C ALA A 56 7.47 -4.05 2.35
N VAL A 57 8.43 -3.38 1.68
CA VAL A 57 9.10 -3.92 0.49
C VAL A 57 9.76 -5.25 0.84
N ARG A 58 10.61 -5.32 1.88
CA ARG A 58 11.24 -6.61 2.25
C ARG A 58 10.28 -7.74 2.61
N HIS A 59 9.03 -7.42 2.97
CA HIS A 59 8.02 -8.43 3.26
C HIS A 59 7.22 -8.83 2.03
N ALA A 60 7.02 -7.90 1.09
CA ALA A 60 6.27 -8.11 -0.13
C ALA A 60 7.11 -8.69 -1.27
N ASP A 61 8.32 -8.16 -1.43
CA ASP A 61 9.36 -8.50 -2.41
C ASP A 61 9.89 -9.92 -2.15
N ARG A 62 9.26 -10.89 -2.80
CA ARG A 62 9.58 -12.32 -2.73
C ARG A 62 10.70 -12.67 -3.69
N ASP A 63 10.75 -11.99 -4.82
CA ASP A 63 11.73 -12.24 -5.87
C ASP A 63 13.06 -11.48 -5.66
N ASN A 64 13.14 -10.60 -4.65
CA ASN A 64 14.26 -9.69 -4.38
C ASN A 64 14.56 -8.74 -5.55
N SER A 65 13.54 -8.38 -6.33
CA SER A 65 13.67 -7.36 -7.37
C SER A 65 13.93 -5.97 -6.80
N GLY A 66 13.57 -5.73 -5.53
CA GLY A 66 13.62 -4.41 -4.90
C GLY A 66 12.39 -3.53 -5.18
N PHE A 67 11.43 -4.06 -5.94
CA PHE A 67 10.16 -3.45 -6.30
C PHE A 67 9.01 -4.30 -5.77
N VAL A 68 7.78 -3.77 -5.82
CA VAL A 68 6.56 -4.54 -5.55
C VAL A 68 5.74 -4.55 -6.82
N ASP A 69 5.59 -5.70 -7.45
CA ASP A 69 4.74 -5.89 -8.62
C ASP A 69 3.34 -6.40 -8.26
N GLU A 70 2.43 -6.53 -9.24
CA GLU A 70 1.05 -6.96 -9.02
C GLU A 70 0.90 -8.29 -8.28
N SER A 71 1.81 -9.25 -8.50
CA SER A 71 1.80 -10.54 -7.81
C SER A 71 2.20 -10.42 -6.33
N GLU A 72 2.88 -9.35 -5.98
CA GLU A 72 3.38 -9.06 -4.63
C GLU A 72 2.50 -8.06 -3.87
N ILE A 73 1.56 -7.40 -4.56
CA ILE A 73 0.61 -6.46 -3.94
C ILE A 73 -0.18 -7.12 -2.81
N GLU A 74 -0.53 -8.39 -2.91
CA GLU A 74 -1.25 -9.11 -1.84
C GLU A 74 -0.42 -9.20 -0.55
N ASN A 75 0.89 -9.47 -0.67
CA ASN A 75 1.80 -9.49 0.47
C ASN A 75 1.97 -8.09 1.07
N LEU A 76 2.01 -7.06 0.21
CA LEU A 76 2.05 -5.67 0.64
C LEU A 76 0.77 -5.25 1.37
N VAL A 77 -0.39 -5.70 0.88
CA VAL A 77 -1.69 -5.53 1.52
C VAL A 77 -1.70 -6.17 2.90
N ALA A 78 -1.26 -7.43 3.03
CA ALA A 78 -1.17 -8.11 4.31
C ALA A 78 -0.27 -7.36 5.30
N PHE A 79 0.86 -6.82 4.83
CA PHE A 79 1.74 -5.98 5.65
C PHE A 79 1.05 -4.68 6.08
N ALA A 80 0.34 -4.02 5.18
CA ALA A 80 -0.41 -2.79 5.47
C ALA A 80 -1.51 -3.05 6.50
N GLN A 81 -2.16 -4.21 6.44
CA GLN A 81 -3.15 -4.59 7.46
C GLN A 81 -2.52 -4.78 8.83
N LYS A 82 -1.42 -5.53 8.88
CA LYS A 82 -0.73 -5.87 10.13
C LYS A 82 0.00 -4.69 10.77
N THR A 83 0.57 -3.78 9.96
CA THR A 83 1.52 -2.76 10.43
C THR A 83 0.95 -1.34 10.42
N LEU A 84 0.03 -1.05 9.49
CA LEU A 84 -0.57 0.27 9.33
C LEU A 84 -2.00 0.32 9.87
N GLY A 85 -2.55 -0.83 10.32
CA GLY A 85 -3.93 -0.93 10.80
C GLY A 85 -4.95 -0.58 9.71
N MET A 86 -4.57 -0.79 8.45
CA MET A 86 -5.51 -0.73 7.34
C MET A 86 -6.35 -2.01 7.37
N LYS A 87 -7.61 -1.94 6.99
CA LYS A 87 -8.40 -3.12 6.67
C LYS A 87 -8.57 -3.11 5.18
N VAL A 88 -7.91 -4.06 4.52
CA VAL A 88 -8.07 -4.25 3.09
C VAL A 88 -8.90 -5.49 2.86
N THR A 89 -10.09 -5.33 2.30
CA THR A 89 -10.99 -6.45 2.01
C THR A 89 -10.80 -6.84 0.55
N ALA A 90 -10.29 -8.04 0.31
CA ALA A 90 -10.54 -8.74 -0.95
C ALA A 90 -11.97 -9.30 -0.82
N TRP A 91 -12.87 -8.91 -1.73
CA TRP A 91 -14.26 -9.37 -1.69
C TRP A 91 -14.33 -10.87 -1.94
#